data_AF-A0A8U0RLJ4-F1
#
_entry.id   AF-A0A8U0RLJ4-F1
#
_cell.length_a   1.000
_cell.length_b   1.000
_cell.length_c   1.000
_cell.angle_alpha   90.00
_cell.angle_beta   90.00
_cell.angle_gamma   90.00
#
_symmetry.space_group_name_H-M   'P 1'
#
loop_
_entity.id
_entity.type
_entity.pdbx_description
1 polymer ?
#
loop_
_entity_poly.entity_id
_entity_poly.type
_entity_poly.pdbx_seq_one_letter_code
_entity_poly.pdbx_strand_id
1 'polypeptide(L)'
;MSRQDYMNTSVQEPPLDYSFRSIHVIQDLLSEEPRTGLRPLRHSKSGKSLTQSLWLNNNVLNDLRDFSHVVSLLLEHPENLAWIDLSFNDLTSIDPVLTTFFNLSVLYLHGNSIQRLGEVNKLAVLPRLRSLTLHGNPIEEEKGYSPSLPHRQYVLCTLPRITTFDFSGVTKADRTTAEVWKRMNIKPKKVRIKQNALPELQVSGDSSNSASIIESRSSPPQGFLAPRTPPPFLCSDRPQAGASSPVLVGTMSPAIALAFLPLVVTLLVRYRHYFRLLVRMVLLRSLRDCLSGLRIEERAFSYVLTHALPGDPSHILTTLDHWSSHCEYLGHMGPVKGQILMRLVEERAPASVLELGTHCGYSTLLIARALPPGGRLLTVEWDPRMAAVAEKLIRLAGFDERTVELIVSSSEEVIPCLRTQYQLNRADMVLLAHRPRCYLRDLQLLEAHALLPAGATVLADHVLFPGAPRFLQYAKSCGRYRCRLHHTGLPDFPAIKDGIAQLTYTGPG
;
A
#
# COMPACT_ATOMS: atom_id res chain seq x y z
N MET A 1 8.48 -16.91 -40.62
CA MET A 1 7.42 -17.29 -39.66
C MET A 1 6.10 -17.28 -40.40
N SER A 2 5.32 -18.36 -40.34
CA SER A 2 4.05 -18.46 -41.06
C SER A 2 2.94 -17.71 -40.31
N ARG A 3 1.93 -17.19 -41.02
CA ARG A 3 0.76 -16.53 -40.41
C ARG A 3 -0.02 -17.45 -39.44
N GLN A 4 0.18 -18.77 -39.56
CA GLN A 4 -0.41 -19.77 -38.68
C GLN A 4 0.21 -19.73 -37.27
N ASP A 5 1.51 -19.42 -37.15
CA ASP A 5 2.22 -19.37 -35.87
C ASP A 5 1.87 -18.13 -35.04
N TYR A 6 1.38 -17.07 -35.69
CA TYR A 6 0.94 -15.83 -35.05
C TYR A 6 -0.45 -15.96 -34.39
N MET A 7 -1.29 -16.86 -34.92
CA MET A 7 -2.69 -17.04 -34.53
C MET A 7 -2.90 -17.95 -33.30
N ASN A 8 -1.83 -18.42 -32.65
CA ASN A 8 -1.91 -19.25 -31.44
C ASN A 8 -1.62 -18.47 -30.14
N THR A 9 -1.73 -17.14 -30.17
CA THR A 9 -1.38 -16.21 -29.07
C THR A 9 -2.48 -16.03 -28.01
N SER A 10 -3.49 -16.90 -27.97
CA SER A 10 -4.58 -16.83 -26.97
C SER A 10 -4.25 -17.52 -25.64
N VAL A 11 -3.12 -18.22 -25.54
CA VAL A 11 -2.63 -18.80 -24.28
C VAL A 11 -1.36 -18.07 -23.87
N GLN A 12 -1.47 -17.20 -22.88
CA GLN A 12 -0.32 -16.56 -22.24
C GLN A 12 0.54 -17.66 -21.59
N GLU A 13 1.74 -17.86 -22.13
CA GLU A 13 2.74 -18.79 -21.58
C GLU A 13 3.04 -18.43 -20.12
N PRO A 14 3.29 -19.42 -19.24
CA PRO A 14 3.65 -19.15 -17.85
C PRO A 14 4.94 -18.31 -17.77
N PRO A 15 5.13 -17.52 -16.70
CA PRO A 15 6.35 -16.75 -16.50
C PRO A 15 7.55 -17.67 -16.29
N LEU A 16 8.71 -17.22 -16.74
CA LEU A 16 9.99 -17.79 -16.31
C LEU A 16 10.25 -17.25 -14.91
N ASP A 17 10.00 -18.09 -13.92
CA ASP A 17 9.89 -17.68 -12.52
C ASP A 17 11.19 -17.96 -11.74
N TYR A 18 11.94 -16.90 -11.44
CA TYR A 18 13.13 -16.92 -10.59
C TYR A 18 12.88 -16.23 -9.24
N SER A 19 11.62 -16.13 -8.82
CA SER A 19 11.28 -15.51 -7.55
C SER A 19 11.78 -16.33 -6.36
N PHE A 20 12.18 -15.68 -5.26
CA PHE A 20 12.64 -16.34 -4.02
C PHE A 20 13.81 -17.33 -4.22
N ARG A 21 14.70 -17.05 -5.17
CA ARG A 21 15.89 -17.88 -5.45
C ARG A 21 17.16 -17.35 -4.79
N SER A 22 17.05 -16.28 -3.99
CA SER A 22 18.20 -15.61 -3.37
C SER A 22 19.24 -15.17 -4.41
N ILE A 23 18.76 -14.72 -5.58
CA ILE A 23 19.63 -14.23 -6.66
C ILE A 23 20.30 -12.92 -6.22
N HIS A 24 21.62 -12.86 -6.35
CA HIS A 24 22.43 -11.70 -5.98
C HIS A 24 22.90 -10.93 -7.21
N VAL A 25 23.17 -11.62 -8.31
CA VAL A 25 23.54 -11.04 -9.59
C VAL A 25 22.79 -11.72 -10.73
N ILE A 26 22.58 -11.01 -11.84
CA ILE A 26 21.85 -11.53 -13.01
C ILE A 26 22.48 -12.81 -13.57
N GLN A 27 23.79 -12.99 -13.44
CA GLN A 27 24.46 -14.19 -13.94
C GLN A 27 24.01 -15.47 -13.23
N ASP A 28 23.51 -15.38 -11.99
CA ASP A 28 23.05 -16.53 -11.21
C ASP A 28 21.88 -17.26 -11.90
N LEU A 29 21.10 -16.56 -12.75
CA LEU A 29 19.98 -17.14 -13.51
C LEU A 29 20.43 -18.23 -14.50
N LEU A 30 21.73 -18.32 -14.84
CA LEU A 30 22.24 -19.37 -15.72
C LEU A 30 22.54 -20.68 -14.98
N SER A 31 22.75 -20.61 -13.67
CA SER A 31 23.03 -21.78 -12.82
C SER A 31 21.83 -22.19 -11.97
N GLU A 32 20.98 -21.24 -11.60
CA GLU A 32 19.77 -21.50 -10.82
C GLU A 32 18.66 -22.10 -11.68
N GLU A 33 17.87 -23.00 -11.09
CA GLU A 33 16.70 -23.55 -11.77
C GLU A 33 15.47 -22.64 -11.53
N PRO A 34 14.67 -22.32 -12.56
CA PRO A 34 13.44 -21.58 -12.37
C PRO A 34 12.43 -22.41 -11.56
N ARG A 35 11.56 -21.75 -10.82
CA ARG A 35 10.46 -22.37 -10.08
C ARG A 35 9.44 -22.96 -11.04
N THR A 36 8.92 -24.13 -10.69
CA THR A 36 7.89 -24.82 -11.47
C THR A 36 6.50 -24.32 -11.06
N GLY A 37 5.80 -23.70 -12.01
CA GLY A 37 4.38 -23.36 -11.85
C GLY A 37 3.45 -24.52 -12.18
N LEU A 38 2.14 -24.32 -11.99
CA LEU A 38 1.09 -25.29 -12.30
C LEU A 38 1.02 -25.69 -13.80
N ARG A 39 1.51 -24.81 -14.69
CA ARG A 39 1.64 -25.08 -16.12
C ARG A 39 3.12 -25.16 -16.47
N PRO A 40 3.58 -26.24 -17.13
CA PRO A 40 4.98 -26.37 -17.53
C PRO A 40 5.34 -25.29 -18.55
N LEU A 41 6.54 -24.73 -18.38
CA LEU A 41 7.10 -23.76 -19.32
C LEU A 41 7.47 -24.46 -20.63
N ARG A 42 7.12 -23.84 -21.76
CA ARG A 42 7.48 -24.37 -23.07
C ARG A 42 8.85 -23.87 -23.50
N HIS A 43 9.64 -24.80 -24.03
CA HIS A 43 10.98 -24.55 -24.55
C HIS A 43 11.01 -24.73 -26.06
N SER A 44 11.88 -23.96 -26.73
CA SER A 44 12.19 -24.12 -28.14
C SER A 44 13.11 -25.34 -28.34
N LYS A 45 13.37 -25.68 -29.61
CA LYS A 45 14.33 -26.76 -29.95
C LYS A 45 15.76 -26.47 -29.49
N SER A 46 16.08 -25.20 -29.20
CA SER A 46 17.39 -24.77 -28.69
C SER A 46 17.48 -24.84 -27.16
N GLY A 47 16.39 -25.20 -26.47
CA GLY A 47 16.30 -25.26 -25.01
C GLY A 47 15.88 -23.93 -24.35
N LYS A 48 15.76 -22.84 -25.11
CA LYS A 48 15.36 -21.53 -24.59
C LYS A 48 13.86 -21.43 -24.32
N SER A 49 13.48 -20.60 -23.37
CA SER A 49 12.08 -20.42 -22.96
C SER A 49 11.30 -19.58 -23.99
N LEU A 50 10.05 -19.96 -24.25
CA LEU A 50 9.16 -19.28 -25.20
C LEU A 50 8.24 -18.22 -24.55
N THR A 51 8.49 -17.89 -23.28
CA THR A 51 7.66 -16.94 -22.52
C THR A 51 7.98 -15.48 -22.83
N GLN A 52 7.03 -14.61 -22.51
CA GLN A 52 7.13 -13.15 -22.59
C GLN A 52 7.16 -12.51 -21.20
N SER A 53 7.30 -13.32 -20.13
CA SER A 53 7.25 -12.86 -18.75
C SER A 53 8.43 -13.42 -17.96
N LEU A 54 9.16 -12.55 -17.28
CA LEU A 54 10.31 -12.90 -16.45
C LEU A 54 10.08 -12.35 -15.04
N TRP A 55 10.05 -13.25 -14.06
CA TRP A 55 9.85 -12.89 -12.66
C TRP A 55 11.14 -13.08 -11.88
N LEU A 56 11.58 -12.02 -11.21
CA LEU A 56 12.82 -11.95 -10.44
C LEU A 56 12.56 -11.34 -9.05
N ASN A 57 11.31 -11.37 -8.60
CA ASN A 57 10.89 -10.74 -7.36
C ASN A 57 11.31 -11.53 -6.11
N ASN A 58 11.45 -10.84 -4.98
CA ASN A 58 11.90 -11.42 -3.70
C ASN A 58 13.31 -12.05 -3.82
N ASN A 59 14.25 -11.28 -4.37
CA ASN A 59 15.68 -11.61 -4.44
C ASN A 59 16.50 -10.47 -3.82
N VAL A 60 17.82 -10.45 -4.05
CA VAL A 60 18.76 -9.48 -3.44
C VAL A 60 19.51 -8.70 -4.53
N LEU A 61 18.85 -8.47 -5.67
CA LEU A 61 19.46 -7.76 -6.81
C LEU A 61 19.56 -6.27 -6.51
N ASN A 62 20.77 -5.71 -6.60
CA ASN A 62 21.02 -4.28 -6.43
C ASN A 62 21.37 -3.56 -7.75
N ASP A 63 21.66 -4.31 -8.83
CA ASP A 63 21.89 -3.82 -10.18
C ASP A 63 21.42 -4.84 -11.24
N LEU A 64 21.32 -4.41 -12.50
CA LEU A 64 20.93 -5.24 -13.64
C LEU A 64 22.06 -5.38 -14.68
N ARG A 65 23.32 -5.46 -14.23
CA ARG A 65 24.44 -5.72 -15.15
C ARG A 65 24.23 -7.03 -15.89
N ASP A 66 24.61 -7.04 -17.16
CA ASP A 66 24.49 -8.18 -18.07
C ASP A 66 23.06 -8.69 -18.33
N PHE A 67 22.02 -7.97 -17.87
CA PHE A 67 20.62 -8.36 -18.01
C PHE A 67 20.22 -8.69 -19.45
N SER A 68 20.55 -7.82 -20.40
CA SER A 68 20.27 -8.06 -21.83
C SER A 68 20.94 -9.33 -22.36
N HIS A 69 22.20 -9.57 -21.95
CA HIS A 69 22.95 -10.75 -22.37
C HIS A 69 22.34 -12.03 -21.78
N VAL A 70 22.12 -12.09 -20.47
CA VAL A 70 21.56 -13.27 -19.80
C VAL A 70 20.14 -13.57 -20.28
N VAL A 71 19.29 -12.55 -20.44
CA VAL A 71 17.94 -12.72 -20.99
C VAL A 71 17.98 -13.29 -22.42
N SER A 72 18.98 -12.91 -23.23
CA SER A 72 19.17 -13.49 -24.59
C SER A 72 19.59 -14.96 -24.58
N LEU A 73 20.20 -15.43 -23.49
CA LEU A 73 20.54 -16.84 -23.29
C LEU A 73 19.33 -17.64 -22.81
N LEU A 74 18.48 -17.05 -21.98
CA LEU A 74 17.32 -17.71 -21.37
C LEU A 74 16.08 -17.76 -22.27
N LEU A 75 15.83 -16.69 -23.06
CA LEU A 75 14.62 -16.54 -23.87
C LEU A 75 14.92 -16.70 -25.36
N GLU A 76 14.03 -17.38 -26.08
CA GLU A 76 14.14 -17.52 -27.54
C GLU A 76 13.92 -16.17 -28.23
N HIS A 77 12.97 -15.37 -27.71
CA HIS A 77 12.57 -14.08 -28.23
C HIS A 77 12.63 -12.98 -27.15
N PRO A 78 13.82 -12.55 -26.72
CA PRO A 78 13.98 -11.54 -25.67
C PRO A 78 13.33 -10.19 -26.03
N GLU A 79 13.21 -9.87 -27.32
CA GLU A 79 12.53 -8.67 -27.83
C GLU A 79 11.03 -8.65 -27.54
N ASN A 80 10.42 -9.81 -27.30
CA ASN A 80 8.99 -9.94 -27.01
C ASN A 80 8.66 -9.87 -25.51
N LEU A 81 9.66 -9.63 -24.65
CA LEU A 81 9.48 -9.53 -23.21
C LEU A 81 8.49 -8.39 -22.88
N ALA A 82 7.35 -8.77 -22.33
CA ALA A 82 6.21 -7.91 -22.11
C ALA A 82 5.93 -7.67 -20.61
N TRP A 83 6.42 -8.54 -19.73
CA TRP A 83 6.30 -8.42 -18.28
C TRP A 83 7.62 -8.74 -17.59
N ILE A 84 8.13 -7.79 -16.82
CA ILE A 84 9.25 -7.99 -15.90
C ILE A 84 8.78 -7.70 -14.48
N ASP A 85 8.98 -8.64 -13.57
CA ASP A 85 8.77 -8.43 -12.13
C ASP A 85 10.12 -8.38 -11.41
N LEU A 86 10.48 -7.19 -10.91
CA LEU A 86 11.68 -6.91 -10.13
C LEU A 86 11.33 -6.46 -8.70
N SER A 87 10.09 -6.67 -8.26
CA SER A 87 9.66 -6.24 -6.93
C SER A 87 10.43 -6.94 -5.80
N PHE A 88 10.52 -6.30 -4.62
CA PHE A 88 11.21 -6.88 -3.46
C PHE A 88 12.65 -7.30 -3.78
N ASN A 89 13.45 -6.33 -4.22
CA ASN A 89 14.90 -6.43 -4.45
C ASN A 89 15.57 -5.18 -3.84
N ASP A 90 16.86 -4.97 -4.08
CA ASP A 90 17.65 -3.87 -3.52
C ASP A 90 18.01 -2.79 -4.56
N LEU A 91 17.24 -2.68 -5.65
CA LEU A 91 17.52 -1.72 -6.73
C LEU A 91 17.40 -0.28 -6.21
N THR A 92 18.45 0.51 -6.37
CA THR A 92 18.47 1.93 -5.95
C THR A 92 18.06 2.90 -7.04
N SER A 93 17.97 2.42 -8.28
CA SER A 93 17.70 3.21 -9.48
C SER A 93 16.98 2.37 -10.54
N ILE A 94 16.29 3.04 -11.48
CA ILE A 94 15.70 2.37 -12.64
C ILE A 94 16.80 2.23 -13.70
N ASP A 95 17.25 1.01 -13.94
CA ASP A 95 18.33 0.73 -14.87
C ASP A 95 17.91 1.03 -16.33
N PRO A 96 18.70 1.78 -17.12
CA PRO A 96 18.42 2.04 -18.52
C PRO A 96 18.26 0.79 -19.38
N VAL A 97 18.81 -0.37 -19.00
CA VAL A 97 18.65 -1.63 -19.75
C VAL A 97 17.19 -2.00 -19.95
N LEU A 98 16.31 -1.66 -18.99
CA LEU A 98 14.87 -1.90 -19.08
C LEU A 98 14.22 -1.13 -20.23
N THR A 99 14.81 0.01 -20.62
CA THR A 99 14.32 0.83 -21.73
C THR A 99 14.59 0.22 -23.12
N THR A 100 15.43 -0.81 -23.19
CA THR A 100 15.74 -1.53 -24.45
C THR A 100 14.63 -2.52 -24.86
N PHE A 101 13.76 -2.91 -23.92
CA PHE A 101 12.66 -3.83 -24.17
C PHE A 101 11.39 -3.07 -24.59
N PHE A 102 11.30 -2.66 -25.87
CA PHE A 102 10.21 -1.83 -26.39
C PHE A 102 8.80 -2.44 -26.28
N ASN A 103 8.69 -3.76 -26.10
CA ASN A 103 7.44 -4.47 -25.89
C ASN A 103 6.98 -4.53 -24.43
N LEU A 104 7.79 -4.04 -23.49
CA LEU A 104 7.50 -4.06 -22.07
C LEU A 104 6.19 -3.30 -21.78
N SER A 105 5.24 -4.01 -21.20
CA SER A 105 3.88 -3.55 -20.90
C SER A 105 3.58 -3.51 -19.40
N VAL A 106 4.18 -4.43 -18.65
CA VAL A 106 4.07 -4.55 -17.20
C VAL A 106 5.47 -4.54 -16.59
N LEU A 107 5.71 -3.61 -15.67
CA LEU A 107 6.97 -3.51 -14.96
C LEU A 107 6.69 -3.33 -13.46
N TYR A 108 7.10 -4.30 -12.66
CA TYR A 108 6.98 -4.19 -11.20
C TYR A 108 8.32 -3.87 -10.56
N LEU A 109 8.35 -2.78 -9.80
CA LEU A 109 9.54 -2.26 -9.12
C LEU A 109 9.25 -1.91 -7.65
N HIS A 110 8.07 -2.25 -7.12
CA HIS A 110 7.72 -1.98 -5.73
C HIS A 110 8.63 -2.73 -4.73
N GLY A 111 8.79 -2.21 -3.53
CA GLY A 111 9.64 -2.82 -2.50
C GLY A 111 11.12 -2.86 -2.88
N ASN A 112 11.61 -1.87 -3.63
CA ASN A 112 13.03 -1.65 -3.90
C ASN A 112 13.53 -0.43 -3.10
N SER A 113 14.76 0.02 -3.37
CA SER A 113 15.41 1.16 -2.73
C SER A 113 15.48 2.41 -3.64
N ILE A 114 14.56 2.60 -4.58
CA ILE A 114 14.56 3.73 -5.52
C ILE A 114 14.17 5.02 -4.79
N GLN A 115 15.06 6.02 -4.78
CA GLN A 115 14.84 7.23 -3.98
C GLN A 115 14.32 8.44 -4.77
N ARG A 116 14.64 8.53 -6.07
CA ARG A 116 14.43 9.77 -6.85
C ARG A 116 13.28 9.63 -7.85
N LEU A 117 12.33 10.56 -7.81
CA LEU A 117 11.23 10.68 -8.79
C LEU A 117 11.74 10.83 -10.23
N GLY A 118 12.90 11.45 -10.41
CA GLY A 118 13.52 11.64 -11.72
C GLY A 118 13.83 10.35 -12.48
N GLU A 119 13.97 9.22 -11.79
CA GLU A 119 14.23 7.90 -12.39
C GLU A 119 13.10 7.45 -13.32
N VAL A 120 11.87 7.83 -12.99
CA VAL A 120 10.66 7.49 -13.76
C VAL A 120 10.71 8.07 -15.18
N ASN A 121 11.43 9.18 -15.38
CA ASN A 121 11.58 9.81 -16.70
C ASN A 121 12.21 8.87 -17.74
N LYS A 122 13.08 7.94 -17.30
CA LYS A 122 13.73 6.96 -18.16
C LYS A 122 12.71 6.06 -18.85
N LEU A 123 11.61 5.73 -18.17
CA LEU A 123 10.56 4.84 -18.68
C LEU A 123 9.66 5.49 -19.73
N ALA A 124 9.73 6.81 -19.93
CA ALA A 124 8.87 7.54 -20.87
C ALA A 124 9.09 7.13 -22.34
N VAL A 125 10.23 6.52 -22.65
CA VAL A 125 10.56 6.02 -23.99
C VAL A 125 9.81 4.72 -24.34
N LEU A 126 9.29 4.00 -23.35
CA LEU A 126 8.62 2.70 -23.55
C LEU A 126 7.20 2.89 -24.09
N PRO A 127 6.92 2.54 -25.36
CA PRO A 127 5.67 2.91 -26.01
C PRO A 127 4.46 2.09 -25.51
N ARG A 128 4.73 0.87 -25.02
CA ARG A 128 3.74 -0.12 -24.60
C ARG A 128 3.56 -0.25 -23.09
N LEU A 129 4.32 0.50 -22.27
CA LEU A 129 4.17 0.43 -20.82
C LEU A 129 2.76 0.89 -20.40
N ARG A 130 2.07 0.03 -19.66
CA ARG A 130 0.68 0.21 -19.19
C ARG A 130 0.55 0.04 -17.68
N SER A 131 1.31 -0.88 -17.10
CA SER A 131 1.28 -1.17 -15.67
C SER A 131 2.66 -0.93 -15.05
N LEU A 132 2.70 -0.13 -13.98
CA LEU A 132 3.90 0.17 -13.22
C LEU A 132 3.60 0.11 -11.73
N THR A 133 4.49 -0.47 -10.94
CA THR A 133 4.44 -0.39 -9.48
C THR A 133 5.75 0.17 -8.94
N LEU A 134 5.65 1.13 -8.02
CA LEU A 134 6.77 1.81 -7.36
C LEU A 134 6.57 1.91 -5.84
N HIS A 135 5.42 1.51 -5.30
CA HIS A 135 5.16 1.62 -3.88
C HIS A 135 6.20 0.87 -3.03
N GLY A 136 6.39 1.26 -1.78
CA GLY A 136 7.41 0.68 -0.92
C GLY A 136 8.85 1.02 -1.29
N ASN A 137 9.06 1.95 -2.21
CA ASN A 137 10.35 2.58 -2.44
C ASN A 137 10.42 3.92 -1.68
N PRO A 138 11.61 4.38 -1.27
CA PRO A 138 11.79 5.70 -0.63
C PRO A 138 11.28 6.89 -1.46
N ILE A 139 11.08 6.71 -2.77
CA ILE A 139 10.47 7.68 -3.70
C ILE A 139 9.09 8.21 -3.23
N GLU A 140 8.36 7.46 -2.39
CA GLU A 140 7.08 7.90 -1.81
C GLU A 140 7.25 9.06 -0.82
N GLU A 141 8.41 9.14 -0.16
CA GLU A 141 8.71 10.09 0.89
C GLU A 141 9.37 11.38 0.36
N GLU A 142 9.66 11.45 -0.94
CA GLU A 142 10.23 12.64 -1.58
C GLU A 142 9.22 13.82 -1.54
N LYS A 143 9.29 14.61 -0.46
CA LYS A 143 8.40 15.74 -0.18
C LYS A 143 8.64 16.92 -1.14
N GLY A 144 8.04 16.86 -2.32
CA GLY A 144 7.86 18.02 -3.20
C GLY A 144 6.58 18.80 -2.84
N TYR A 145 6.70 19.96 -2.18
CA TYR A 145 5.70 21.04 -2.00
C TYR A 145 4.19 20.68 -2.16
N SER A 146 3.65 19.71 -1.41
CA SER A 146 2.21 19.60 -1.05
C SER A 146 1.98 18.40 -0.11
N PRO A 147 1.04 18.45 0.87
CA PRO A 147 0.83 17.39 1.87
C PRO A 147 0.06 16.16 1.36
N SER A 148 -0.32 16.10 0.08
CA SER A 148 -0.99 14.95 -0.54
C SER A 148 -0.28 14.48 -1.82
N LEU A 149 0.34 13.30 -1.72
CA LEU A 149 0.62 12.34 -2.81
C LEU A 149 1.49 12.74 -4.03
N PRO A 150 2.52 13.60 -3.95
CA PRO A 150 3.26 14.11 -5.12
C PRO A 150 3.80 13.04 -6.09
N HIS A 151 4.12 11.82 -5.61
CA HIS A 151 4.64 10.74 -6.44
C HIS A 151 3.63 10.26 -7.51
N ARG A 152 2.34 10.12 -7.17
CA ARG A 152 1.32 9.62 -8.10
C ARG A 152 1.10 10.62 -9.23
N GLN A 153 0.94 11.91 -8.91
CA GLN A 153 0.77 12.93 -9.95
C GLN A 153 2.02 13.08 -10.82
N TYR A 154 3.23 13.00 -10.25
CA TYR A 154 4.47 13.04 -11.01
C TYR A 154 4.55 11.91 -12.04
N VAL A 155 4.30 10.67 -11.61
CA VAL A 155 4.36 9.48 -12.48
C VAL A 155 3.33 9.60 -13.60
N LEU A 156 2.08 9.95 -13.29
CA LEU A 156 1.02 10.07 -14.29
C LEU A 156 1.27 11.20 -15.29
N CYS A 157 1.95 12.28 -14.88
CA CYS A 157 2.37 13.35 -15.78
C CYS A 157 3.51 12.93 -16.71
N THR A 158 4.42 12.11 -16.19
CA THR A 158 5.63 11.67 -16.89
C THR A 158 5.30 10.54 -17.87
N LEU A 159 4.39 9.64 -17.48
CA LEU A 159 4.03 8.43 -18.20
C LEU A 159 2.53 8.45 -18.53
N PRO A 160 2.09 9.27 -19.51
CA PRO A 160 0.67 9.47 -19.80
C PRO A 160 -0.03 8.22 -20.32
N ARG A 161 0.70 7.20 -20.75
CA ARG A 161 0.14 5.96 -21.30
C ARG A 161 -0.15 4.88 -20.25
N ILE A 162 0.26 5.10 -18.99
CA ILE A 162 -0.04 4.16 -17.90
C ILE A 162 -1.55 4.11 -17.65
N THR A 163 -2.07 2.89 -17.52
CA THR A 163 -3.47 2.59 -17.18
C THR A 163 -3.60 2.01 -15.77
N THR A 164 -2.53 1.43 -15.22
CA THR A 164 -2.49 0.87 -13.87
C THR A 164 -1.22 1.33 -13.16
N PHE A 165 -1.36 1.97 -12.00
CA PHE A 165 -0.24 2.44 -11.19
C PHE A 165 -0.43 2.01 -9.73
N ASP A 166 0.57 1.32 -9.18
CA ASP A 166 0.53 0.72 -7.83
C ASP A 166 -0.72 -0.12 -7.60
N PHE A 167 -0.92 -1.07 -8.50
CA PHE A 167 -2.08 -1.98 -8.56
C PHE A 167 -3.46 -1.28 -8.66
N SER A 168 -3.47 0.05 -8.71
CA SER A 168 -4.69 0.85 -8.80
C SER A 168 -4.90 1.31 -10.24
N GLY A 169 -6.11 1.16 -10.76
CA GLY A 169 -6.49 1.72 -12.06
C GLY A 169 -6.33 3.24 -12.08
N VAL A 170 -5.87 3.78 -13.21
CA VAL A 170 -5.74 5.23 -13.42
C VAL A 170 -7.05 5.77 -13.97
N THR A 171 -7.74 6.57 -13.16
CA THR A 171 -9.02 7.17 -13.52
C THR A 171 -8.85 8.46 -14.31
N LYS A 172 -9.94 8.98 -14.90
CA LYS A 172 -9.95 10.33 -15.51
C LYS A 172 -9.65 11.42 -14.46
N ALA A 173 -10.16 11.27 -13.25
CA ALA A 173 -9.93 12.22 -12.15
C ALA A 173 -8.46 12.27 -11.72
N ASP A 174 -7.77 11.11 -11.69
CA ASP A 174 -6.32 11.05 -11.46
C ASP A 174 -5.56 11.89 -12.48
N ARG A 175 -5.92 11.79 -13.76
CA ARG A 175 -5.28 12.55 -14.85
C ARG A 175 -5.50 14.05 -14.72
N THR A 176 -6.73 14.46 -14.44
CA THR A 176 -7.04 15.88 -14.21
C THR A 176 -6.24 16.44 -13.04
N THR A 177 -6.15 15.68 -11.94
CA THR A 177 -5.38 16.07 -10.76
C THR A 177 -3.89 16.17 -11.08
N ALA A 178 -3.36 15.23 -11.86
CA ALA A 178 -1.96 15.25 -12.29
C ALA A 178 -1.65 16.46 -13.20
N GLU A 179 -2.51 16.79 -14.16
CA GLU A 179 -2.35 17.97 -15.01
C GLU A 179 -2.35 19.28 -14.22
N VAL A 180 -3.26 19.40 -13.25
CA VAL A 180 -3.35 20.55 -12.34
C VAL A 180 -2.07 20.66 -11.51
N TRP A 181 -1.59 19.55 -10.96
CA TRP A 181 -0.30 19.48 -10.24
C TRP A 181 0.88 19.89 -11.13
N LYS A 182 0.93 19.41 -12.39
CA LYS A 182 1.98 19.78 -13.36
C LYS A 182 2.02 21.27 -13.63
N ARG A 183 0.86 21.93 -13.79
CA ARG A 183 0.78 23.38 -14.00
C ARG A 183 1.30 24.17 -12.80
N MET A 184 1.05 23.69 -11.58
CA MET A 184 1.48 24.35 -10.35
C MET A 184 2.96 24.13 -10.04
N ASN A 185 3.50 22.94 -10.33
CA ASN A 185 4.78 22.50 -9.79
C ASN A 185 5.89 22.38 -10.85
N ILE A 186 5.55 22.30 -12.15
CA ILE A 186 6.54 22.22 -13.23
C ILE A 186 6.53 23.56 -13.99
N LYS A 187 7.54 24.41 -13.71
CA LYS A 187 7.72 25.68 -14.44
C LYS A 187 7.92 25.39 -15.94
N PRO A 188 7.19 26.08 -16.85
CA PRO A 188 7.48 25.95 -18.27
C PRO A 188 8.91 26.44 -18.54
N LYS A 189 9.73 25.61 -19.19
CA LYS A 189 11.03 26.05 -19.70
C LYS A 189 10.79 27.24 -20.63
N LYS A 190 11.30 28.43 -20.28
CA LYS A 190 11.45 29.53 -21.25
C LYS A 190 12.40 29.03 -22.32
N VAL A 191 11.86 28.65 -23.48
CA VAL A 191 12.66 28.41 -24.67
C VAL A 191 13.24 29.76 -25.07
N ARG A 192 14.51 29.98 -24.75
CA ARG A 192 15.27 31.12 -25.25
C ARG A 192 15.59 30.79 -26.71
N ILE A 193 14.72 31.22 -27.62
CA ILE A 193 15.05 31.23 -29.05
C ILE A 193 16.29 32.11 -29.17
N LYS A 194 17.45 31.50 -29.41
CA LYS A 194 18.60 32.24 -29.91
C LYS A 194 18.21 32.68 -31.33
N GLN A 195 17.86 33.96 -31.49
CA GLN A 195 17.95 34.60 -32.80
C GLN A 195 19.43 34.52 -33.20
N ASN A 196 19.75 33.59 -34.09
CA ASN A 196 20.98 33.66 -34.84
C ASN A 196 20.90 34.91 -35.71
N ALA A 197 21.80 35.84 -35.47
CA ALA A 197 22.06 36.94 -36.37
C ALA A 197 22.49 36.38 -37.73
N LEU A 198 21.74 36.74 -38.77
CA LEU A 198 22.22 36.76 -40.14
C LEU A 198 22.27 38.24 -40.58
N PRO A 199 23.30 38.65 -41.33
CA PRO A 199 23.66 40.06 -41.47
C PRO A 199 22.74 40.80 -42.43
N GLU A 200 22.54 42.08 -42.13
CA GLU A 200 21.82 43.06 -42.94
C GLU A 200 22.35 43.11 -44.38
N LEU A 201 21.43 42.97 -45.33
CA LEU A 201 21.60 43.41 -46.70
C LEU A 201 20.49 44.40 -47.01
N GLN A 202 20.88 45.67 -47.15
CA GLN A 202 20.05 46.78 -47.60
C GLN A 202 19.50 46.47 -49.00
N VAL A 203 18.19 46.55 -49.19
CA VAL A 203 17.60 46.94 -50.47
C VAL A 203 16.37 47.82 -50.21
N SER A 204 16.42 48.96 -50.90
CA SER A 204 15.46 50.02 -51.11
C SER A 204 14.05 49.62 -51.54
N GLY A 205 13.08 50.48 -51.22
CA GLY A 205 12.13 50.98 -52.23
C GLY A 205 10.70 50.44 -52.18
N ASP A 206 9.79 51.42 -52.02
CA ASP A 206 8.47 51.52 -52.67
C ASP A 206 7.23 50.81 -52.11
N SER A 207 6.45 51.66 -51.41
CA SER A 207 5.06 52.02 -51.69
C SER A 207 4.06 50.93 -52.11
N SER A 208 2.95 50.83 -51.36
CA SER A 208 1.70 51.54 -51.69
C SER A 208 0.48 50.92 -51.01
N ASN A 209 -0.46 51.81 -50.68
CA ASN A 209 -1.91 51.63 -50.52
C ASN A 209 -2.40 50.73 -49.37
N SER A 210 -3.34 51.15 -48.52
CA SER A 210 -4.45 52.07 -48.76
C SER A 210 -5.05 52.52 -47.43
N ALA A 211 -5.46 53.79 -47.40
CA ALA A 211 -6.26 54.40 -46.35
C ALA A 211 -7.75 54.21 -46.65
N SER A 212 -8.56 53.95 -45.63
CA SER A 212 -9.90 54.53 -45.55
C SER A 212 -10.39 54.59 -44.10
N ILE A 213 -10.92 55.77 -43.80
CA ILE A 213 -11.28 56.36 -42.52
C ILE A 213 -12.77 56.14 -42.28
N ILE A 214 -13.19 55.74 -41.06
CA ILE A 214 -14.37 56.31 -40.37
C ILE A 214 -14.05 56.40 -38.87
N GLU A 215 -13.82 57.63 -38.40
CA GLU A 215 -13.76 58.01 -37.00
C GLU A 215 -15.04 58.79 -36.63
N SER A 216 -15.70 58.40 -35.55
CA SER A 216 -16.45 59.31 -34.68
C SER A 216 -16.36 58.79 -33.23
N ARG A 217 -15.38 59.31 -32.49
CA ARG A 217 -15.46 60.40 -31.50
C ARG A 217 -15.92 59.98 -30.10
N SER A 218 -14.92 59.77 -29.24
CA SER A 218 -14.78 60.50 -27.96
C SER A 218 -13.29 60.56 -27.56
N SER A 219 -12.81 61.75 -27.16
CA SER A 219 -11.40 62.08 -26.88
C SER A 219 -11.19 62.52 -25.40
N PRO A 220 -9.93 62.55 -24.89
CA PRO A 220 -9.54 62.39 -23.47
C PRO A 220 -9.06 63.72 -22.80
N PRO A 221 -8.35 63.78 -21.63
CA PRO A 221 -6.94 63.33 -21.45
C PRO A 221 -6.50 62.81 -20.04
N GLN A 222 -5.29 62.18 -20.03
CA GLN A 222 -4.13 62.16 -19.10
C GLN A 222 -4.29 62.62 -17.62
N GLY A 223 -3.58 62.13 -16.59
CA GLY A 223 -2.43 61.23 -16.42
C GLY A 223 -1.91 61.41 -14.97
N PHE A 224 -1.15 60.48 -14.37
CA PHE A 224 -0.35 60.76 -13.16
C PHE A 224 0.85 59.81 -12.98
N LEU A 225 1.94 60.41 -12.50
CA LEU A 225 3.33 59.94 -12.44
C LEU A 225 3.63 58.85 -11.38
N ALA A 226 4.71 58.10 -11.64
CA ALA A 226 5.45 57.28 -10.69
C ALA A 226 6.45 58.10 -9.84
N PRO A 227 6.84 57.67 -8.62
CA PRO A 227 7.93 58.29 -7.87
C PRO A 227 9.27 57.53 -7.93
N ARG A 228 10.31 58.33 -7.68
CA ARG A 228 11.74 58.15 -7.98
C ARG A 228 12.56 57.51 -6.85
N THR A 229 13.69 56.93 -7.22
CA THR A 229 14.87 56.61 -6.36
C THR A 229 15.84 57.79 -6.25
N PRO A 230 16.66 57.90 -5.18
CA PRO A 230 17.88 58.70 -5.19
C PRO A 230 19.19 57.89 -4.92
N PRO A 231 20.40 58.44 -5.23
CA PRO A 231 21.71 57.77 -5.09
C PRO A 231 22.59 58.43 -3.95
N PRO A 232 23.94 58.27 -3.81
CA PRO A 232 24.56 57.78 -2.55
C PRO A 232 25.73 58.62 -1.92
N PHE A 233 26.28 58.14 -0.78
CA PHE A 233 27.55 58.48 -0.05
C PHE A 233 27.62 59.83 0.72
N LEU A 234 28.24 60.05 1.92
CA LEU A 234 29.44 59.53 2.61
C LEU A 234 29.41 59.87 4.15
N CYS A 235 30.32 59.27 4.95
CA CYS A 235 30.65 59.36 6.40
C CYS A 235 30.69 60.79 7.03
N SER A 236 30.63 61.11 8.34
CA SER A 236 30.81 60.47 9.67
C SER A 236 29.83 61.10 10.70
N ASP A 237 29.41 60.49 11.82
CA ASP A 237 30.08 60.46 13.13
C ASP A 237 29.31 59.54 14.11
N ARG A 238 30.04 58.88 15.01
CA ARG A 238 29.53 58.10 16.17
C ARG A 238 28.98 59.04 17.27
N PRO A 239 27.98 58.64 18.09
CA PRO A 239 28.30 57.84 19.30
C PRO A 239 27.26 56.79 19.76
N GLN A 240 27.84 55.68 20.24
CA GLN A 240 27.43 54.73 21.30
C GLN A 240 26.09 53.98 21.30
N ALA A 241 26.22 52.73 21.76
CA ALA A 241 25.29 51.62 21.66
C ALA A 241 24.15 51.65 22.70
N GLY A 242 22.97 51.19 22.28
CA GLY A 242 21.87 50.78 23.15
C GLY A 242 21.18 49.57 22.52
N ALA A 243 21.41 48.38 23.08
CA ALA A 243 20.79 47.13 22.66
C ALA A 243 19.32 47.07 23.12
N SER A 244 18.40 46.72 22.22
CA SER A 244 17.02 46.36 22.54
C SER A 244 16.84 44.84 22.49
N SER A 245 16.35 44.28 23.60
CA SER A 245 16.27 42.86 23.93
C SER A 245 15.19 42.07 23.14
N PRO A 246 15.36 40.74 22.96
CA PRO A 246 14.39 39.89 22.30
C PRO A 246 13.23 39.51 23.24
N VAL A 247 12.04 39.31 22.66
CA VAL A 247 10.82 38.84 23.34
C VAL A 247 11.02 37.42 23.87
N LEU A 248 10.97 37.28 25.20
CA LEU A 248 11.11 36.01 25.91
C LEU A 248 9.79 35.20 25.81
N VAL A 249 9.83 34.02 25.20
CA VAL A 249 8.79 33.00 25.40
C VAL A 249 8.84 32.61 26.87
N GLY A 250 7.79 32.93 27.62
CA GLY A 250 7.74 32.71 29.07
C GLY A 250 7.98 31.24 29.41
N THR A 251 9.12 30.95 30.03
CA THR A 251 9.37 29.68 30.69
C THR A 251 8.42 29.59 31.88
N MET A 252 7.62 28.52 31.96
CA MET A 252 6.83 28.23 33.15
C MET A 252 7.76 28.20 34.36
N SER A 253 7.44 28.96 35.41
CA SER A 253 8.24 28.97 36.64
C SER A 253 8.37 27.53 37.19
N PRO A 254 9.58 27.09 37.59
CA PRO A 254 9.80 25.75 38.16
C PRO A 254 8.84 25.43 39.31
N ALA A 255 8.46 26.44 40.10
CA ALA A 255 7.50 26.29 41.20
C ALA A 255 6.09 25.90 40.73
N ILE A 256 5.65 26.42 39.58
CA ILE A 256 4.35 26.08 38.99
C ILE A 256 4.40 24.64 38.44
N ALA A 257 5.49 24.25 37.79
CA ALA A 257 5.68 22.87 37.32
C ALA A 257 5.68 21.85 38.48
N LEU A 258 6.33 22.19 39.59
CA LEU A 258 6.32 21.40 40.83
C LEU A 258 4.93 21.26 41.45
N ALA A 259 4.09 22.29 41.39
CA ALA A 259 2.71 22.23 41.89
C ALA A 259 1.82 21.24 41.12
N PHE A 260 2.09 21.02 39.82
CA PHE A 260 1.38 20.03 39.01
C PHE A 260 1.97 18.62 39.10
N LEU A 261 3.15 18.44 39.72
CA LEU A 261 3.82 17.14 39.81
C LEU A 261 2.93 16.06 40.47
N PRO A 262 2.20 16.30 41.59
CA PRO A 262 1.31 15.29 42.16
C PRO A 262 0.15 14.91 41.24
N LEU A 263 -0.39 15.88 40.49
CA LEU A 263 -1.45 15.63 39.50
C LEU A 263 -0.92 14.78 38.35
N VAL A 264 0.26 15.12 37.81
CA VAL A 264 0.92 14.36 36.74
C VAL A 264 1.24 12.94 37.20
N VAL A 265 1.80 12.77 38.41
CA VAL A 265 2.05 11.45 39.00
C VAL A 265 0.75 10.67 39.17
N THR A 266 -0.32 11.30 39.65
CA THR A 266 -1.63 10.66 39.80
C THR A 266 -2.20 10.22 38.44
N LEU A 267 -2.10 11.07 37.41
CA LEU A 267 -2.52 10.73 36.05
C LEU A 267 -1.66 9.60 35.47
N LEU A 268 -0.35 9.62 35.66
CA LEU A 268 0.55 8.56 35.21
C LEU A 268 0.23 7.23 35.91
N VAL A 269 -0.04 7.23 37.22
CA VAL A 269 -0.42 6.02 37.96
C VAL A 269 -1.79 5.51 37.53
N ARG A 270 -2.76 6.41 37.34
CA ARG A 270 -4.14 6.08 36.92
C ARG A 270 -4.20 5.55 35.50
N TYR A 271 -3.44 6.16 34.59
CA TYR A 271 -3.42 5.81 33.16
C TYR A 271 -2.18 5.00 32.75
N ARG A 272 -1.43 4.43 33.70
CA ARG A 272 -0.17 3.70 33.44
C ARG A 272 -0.30 2.63 32.37
N HIS A 273 -1.43 1.93 32.31
CA HIS A 273 -1.67 0.88 31.32
C HIS A 273 -1.87 1.46 29.91
N TYR A 274 -2.61 2.56 29.79
CA TYR A 274 -2.78 3.29 28.53
C TYR A 274 -1.47 3.94 28.06
N PHE A 275 -0.67 4.48 28.99
CA PHE A 275 0.64 5.01 28.67
C PHE A 275 1.60 3.91 28.19
N ARG A 276 1.64 2.76 28.88
CA ARG A 276 2.41 1.58 28.41
C ARG A 276 1.94 1.09 27.05
N LEU A 277 0.63 1.07 26.80
CA LEU A 277 0.07 0.73 25.49
C LEU A 277 0.55 1.72 24.42
N LEU A 278 0.47 3.03 24.68
CA LEU A 278 0.96 4.07 23.77
C LEU A 278 2.45 3.90 23.45
N VAL A 279 3.27 3.68 24.48
CA VAL A 279 4.72 3.49 24.32
C VAL A 279 5.01 2.24 23.47
N ARG A 280 4.38 1.10 23.76
CA ARG A 280 4.61 -0.15 23.01
C ARG A 280 4.05 -0.10 21.58
N MET A 281 2.86 0.46 21.41
CA MET A 281 2.12 0.42 20.14
C MET A 281 2.53 1.52 19.17
N VAL A 282 2.99 2.67 19.67
CA VAL A 282 3.31 3.83 18.82
C VAL A 282 4.81 4.14 18.84
N LEU A 283 5.38 4.43 20.02
CA LEU A 283 6.76 4.91 20.10
C LEU A 283 7.77 3.82 19.76
N LEU A 284 7.70 2.67 20.44
CA LEU A 284 8.61 1.54 20.20
C LEU A 284 8.38 0.92 18.83
N ARG A 285 7.12 0.82 18.39
CA ARG A 285 6.77 0.38 17.04
C ARG A 285 7.42 1.27 15.99
N SER A 286 7.18 2.58 16.02
CA SER A 286 7.72 3.52 15.04
C SER A 286 9.25 3.52 15.03
N LEU A 287 9.88 3.40 16.20
CA LEU A 287 11.34 3.30 16.30
C LEU A 287 11.85 2.02 15.63
N ARG A 288 11.25 0.86 15.92
CA ARG A 288 11.68 -0.43 15.37
C ARG A 288 11.37 -0.57 13.90
N ASP A 289 10.23 -0.06 13.44
CA ASP A 289 9.89 -0.02 12.02
C ASP A 289 10.91 0.84 11.26
N CYS A 290 11.33 1.98 11.82
CA CYS A 290 12.39 2.81 11.25
C CYS A 290 13.77 2.12 11.25
N LEU A 291 14.13 1.43 12.33
CA LEU A 291 15.42 0.75 12.45
C LEU A 291 15.53 -0.51 11.59
N SER A 292 14.44 -1.28 11.47
CA SER A 292 14.43 -2.57 10.75
C SER A 292 14.03 -2.45 9.29
N GLY A 293 13.33 -1.38 8.89
CA GLY A 293 12.72 -1.24 7.57
C GLY A 293 11.53 -2.17 7.32
N LEU A 294 11.21 -3.06 8.27
CA LEU A 294 10.11 -4.01 8.22
C LEU A 294 8.94 -3.53 9.08
N ARG A 295 7.73 -3.98 8.79
CA ARG A 295 6.60 -3.82 9.71
C ARG A 295 6.62 -4.89 10.79
N ILE A 296 5.94 -4.63 11.90
CA ILE A 296 5.84 -5.57 13.03
C ILE A 296 5.30 -6.94 12.62
N GLU A 297 4.37 -7.00 11.66
CA GLU A 297 3.78 -8.23 11.17
C GLU A 297 4.81 -9.09 10.40
N GLU A 298 5.69 -8.44 9.62
CA GLU A 298 6.79 -9.09 8.91
C GLU A 298 7.86 -9.59 9.89
N ARG A 299 8.20 -8.79 10.91
CA ARG A 299 9.15 -9.20 11.96
C ARG A 299 8.60 -10.37 12.79
N ALA A 300 7.31 -10.33 13.14
CA ALA A 300 6.64 -11.42 13.83
C ALA A 300 6.68 -12.70 12.98
N PHE A 301 6.45 -12.60 11.67
CA PHE A 301 6.57 -13.73 10.75
C PHE A 301 7.99 -14.29 10.68
N SER A 302 9.03 -13.45 10.60
CA SER A 302 10.43 -13.89 10.65
C SER A 302 10.77 -14.63 11.97
N TYR A 303 10.19 -14.17 13.09
CA TYR A 303 10.32 -14.89 14.35
C TYR A 303 9.63 -16.27 14.31
N VAL A 304 8.43 -16.34 13.74
CA VAL A 304 7.73 -17.62 13.55
C VAL A 304 8.54 -18.58 12.67
N LEU A 305 9.12 -18.12 11.56
CA LEU A 305 9.93 -18.97 10.68
C LEU A 305 11.13 -19.63 11.38
N THR A 306 11.67 -18.99 12.42
CA THR A 306 12.86 -19.45 13.13
C THR A 306 12.55 -20.25 14.40
N HIS A 307 11.32 -20.13 14.94
CA HIS A 307 10.96 -20.72 16.25
C HIS A 307 9.75 -21.67 16.20
N ALA A 308 8.89 -21.56 15.19
CA ALA A 308 7.72 -22.41 15.06
C ALA A 308 8.01 -23.67 14.22
N LEU A 309 7.13 -24.67 14.36
CA LEU A 309 7.20 -25.91 13.60
C LEU A 309 6.30 -25.76 12.37
N PRO A 310 6.84 -25.83 11.14
CA PRO A 310 6.03 -25.81 9.93
C PRO A 310 5.00 -26.96 9.95
N GLY A 311 3.78 -26.69 9.51
CA GLY A 311 2.68 -27.65 9.51
C GLY A 311 2.00 -27.86 10.86
N ASP A 312 2.43 -27.18 11.94
CA ASP A 312 1.73 -27.18 13.23
C ASP A 312 1.12 -25.80 13.55
N PRO A 313 -0.16 -25.59 13.21
CA PRO A 313 -0.86 -24.35 13.53
C PRO A 313 -0.84 -23.99 15.02
N SER A 314 -0.85 -24.98 15.91
CA SER A 314 -0.87 -24.73 17.37
C SER A 314 0.46 -24.18 17.84
N HIS A 315 1.58 -24.77 17.40
CA HIS A 315 2.89 -24.27 17.74
C HIS A 315 3.14 -22.86 17.15
N ILE A 316 2.69 -22.61 15.93
CA ILE A 316 2.74 -21.27 15.29
C ILE A 316 1.97 -20.24 16.13
N LEU A 317 0.75 -20.53 16.55
CA LEU A 317 -0.06 -19.63 17.39
C LEU A 317 0.63 -19.34 18.73
N THR A 318 1.13 -20.37 19.41
CA THR A 318 1.86 -20.17 20.68
C THR A 318 3.14 -19.34 20.51
N THR A 319 3.81 -19.48 19.36
CA THR A 319 5.01 -18.70 19.01
C THR A 319 4.67 -17.23 18.79
N LEU A 320 3.55 -16.93 18.13
CA LEU A 320 3.05 -15.55 17.97
C LEU A 320 2.63 -14.92 19.30
N ASP A 321 1.98 -15.69 20.17
CA ASP A 321 1.63 -15.23 21.53
C ASP A 321 2.88 -14.93 22.36
N HIS A 322 3.90 -15.79 22.27
CA HIS A 322 5.19 -15.56 22.91
C HIS A 322 5.87 -14.29 22.40
N TRP A 323 5.90 -14.08 21.07
CA TRP A 323 6.43 -12.87 20.46
C TRP A 323 5.70 -11.61 20.92
N SER A 324 4.36 -11.63 20.92
CA SER A 324 3.57 -10.45 21.31
C SER A 324 3.86 -9.99 22.74
N SER A 325 3.90 -10.97 23.64
CA SER A 325 4.09 -10.73 25.07
C SER A 325 5.52 -10.28 25.39
N HIS A 326 6.54 -10.94 24.83
CA HIS A 326 7.95 -10.76 25.22
C HIS A 326 8.74 -9.79 24.32
N CYS A 327 8.39 -9.66 23.04
CA CYS A 327 9.17 -8.90 22.07
C CYS A 327 8.45 -7.61 21.65
N GLU A 328 7.34 -7.75 20.91
CA GLU A 328 6.64 -6.62 20.28
C GLU A 328 5.13 -6.83 20.29
N TYR A 329 4.40 -5.86 20.82
CA TYR A 329 2.93 -5.97 20.92
C TYR A 329 2.29 -5.95 19.52
N LEU A 330 1.79 -7.10 19.07
CA LEU A 330 1.26 -7.30 17.72
C LEU A 330 -0.17 -6.76 17.55
N GLY A 331 -0.91 -6.58 18.65
CA GLY A 331 -2.29 -6.10 18.60
C GLY A 331 -3.27 -7.08 17.96
N HIS A 332 -2.93 -8.37 17.90
CA HIS A 332 -3.82 -9.44 17.44
C HIS A 332 -4.91 -9.76 18.48
N MET A 333 -5.82 -10.68 18.17
CA MET A 333 -6.91 -11.09 19.06
C MET A 333 -6.41 -11.65 20.41
N GLY A 334 -5.27 -12.35 20.42
CA GLY A 334 -4.70 -12.98 21.61
C GLY A 334 -5.46 -14.22 22.09
N PRO A 335 -4.89 -14.96 23.07
CA PRO A 335 -5.35 -16.30 23.43
C PRO A 335 -6.71 -16.32 24.17
N VAL A 336 -6.97 -15.36 25.06
CA VAL A 336 -8.22 -15.32 25.84
C VAL A 336 -9.45 -15.17 24.94
N LYS A 337 -9.37 -14.22 23.98
CA LYS A 337 -10.41 -14.01 22.98
C LYS A 337 -10.42 -15.13 21.94
N GLY A 338 -9.26 -15.65 21.57
CA GLY A 338 -9.11 -16.80 20.68
C GLY A 338 -9.81 -18.06 21.20
N GLN A 339 -9.80 -18.33 22.51
CA GLN A 339 -10.53 -19.45 23.10
C GLN A 339 -12.04 -19.33 22.90
N ILE A 340 -12.60 -18.11 23.00
CA ILE A 340 -14.02 -17.87 22.74
C ILE A 340 -14.32 -18.14 21.26
N LEU A 341 -13.49 -17.63 20.35
CA LEU A 341 -13.63 -17.85 18.91
C LEU A 341 -13.60 -19.35 18.58
N MET A 342 -12.57 -20.08 19.02
CA MET A 342 -12.42 -21.52 18.72
C MET A 342 -13.56 -22.34 19.28
N ARG A 343 -13.95 -22.08 20.54
CA ARG A 343 -15.11 -22.74 21.15
C ARG A 343 -16.37 -22.56 20.30
N LEU A 344 -16.59 -21.35 19.76
CA LEU A 344 -17.76 -21.09 18.92
C LEU A 344 -17.67 -21.81 17.56
N VAL A 345 -16.47 -21.90 16.97
CA VAL A 345 -16.28 -22.67 15.72
C VAL A 345 -16.55 -24.16 15.97
N GLU A 346 -16.00 -24.72 17.04
CA GLU A 346 -16.20 -26.14 17.42
C GLU A 346 -17.66 -26.45 17.77
N GLU A 347 -18.32 -25.62 18.58
CA GLU A 347 -19.71 -25.81 18.99
C GLU A 347 -20.70 -25.66 17.82
N ARG A 348 -20.40 -24.78 16.85
CA ARG A 348 -21.28 -24.51 15.71
C ARG A 348 -20.99 -25.37 14.49
N ALA A 349 -19.77 -25.91 14.38
CA ALA A 349 -19.30 -26.66 13.22
C ALA A 349 -19.70 -26.01 11.88
N PRO A 350 -19.34 -24.73 11.64
CA PRO A 350 -19.76 -24.02 10.44
C PRO A 350 -19.14 -24.65 9.19
N ALA A 351 -19.95 -24.83 8.13
CA ALA A 351 -19.44 -25.28 6.84
C ALA A 351 -18.70 -24.15 6.11
N SER A 352 -19.12 -22.91 6.37
CA SER A 352 -18.58 -21.71 5.74
C SER A 352 -18.33 -20.59 6.75
N VAL A 353 -17.12 -20.04 6.74
CA VAL A 353 -16.73 -18.91 7.58
C VAL A 353 -16.24 -17.76 6.72
N LEU A 354 -16.69 -16.55 7.02
CA LEU A 354 -16.18 -15.31 6.43
C LEU A 354 -15.44 -14.49 7.49
N GLU A 355 -14.17 -14.22 7.27
CA GLU A 355 -13.37 -13.31 8.10
C GLU A 355 -13.14 -11.99 7.35
N LEU A 356 -13.48 -10.87 8.00
CA LEU A 356 -13.21 -9.53 7.50
C LEU A 356 -12.12 -8.90 8.35
N GLY A 357 -10.89 -8.89 7.81
CA GLY A 357 -9.65 -8.46 8.46
C GLY A 357 -8.75 -9.63 8.85
N THR A 358 -7.93 -10.12 7.92
CA THR A 358 -6.99 -11.23 8.14
C THR A 358 -5.81 -10.84 9.04
N HIS A 359 -5.37 -9.58 9.00
CA HIS A 359 -4.16 -9.11 9.65
C HIS A 359 -2.94 -9.97 9.23
N CYS A 360 -2.21 -10.54 10.18
CA CYS A 360 -1.10 -11.45 9.95
C CYS A 360 -1.53 -12.93 9.88
N GLY A 361 -2.84 -13.24 9.96
CA GLY A 361 -3.38 -14.60 9.89
C GLY A 361 -3.66 -15.29 11.23
N TYR A 362 -3.47 -14.62 12.38
CA TYR A 362 -3.63 -15.28 13.69
C TYR A 362 -5.04 -15.85 13.92
N SER A 363 -6.09 -15.05 13.74
CA SER A 363 -7.48 -15.51 13.87
C SER A 363 -7.88 -16.49 12.76
N THR A 364 -7.32 -16.32 11.56
CA THR A 364 -7.46 -17.25 10.44
C THR A 364 -7.00 -18.65 10.83
N LEU A 365 -5.82 -18.78 11.44
CA LEU A 365 -5.27 -20.05 11.92
C LEU A 365 -6.13 -20.66 13.04
N LEU A 366 -6.65 -19.83 13.97
CA LEU A 366 -7.56 -20.29 15.02
C LEU A 366 -8.86 -20.87 14.46
N ILE A 367 -9.41 -20.25 13.41
CA ILE A 367 -10.63 -20.74 12.75
C ILE A 367 -10.30 -22.00 11.97
N ALA A 368 -9.30 -21.93 11.08
CA ALA A 368 -8.97 -23.00 10.14
C ALA A 368 -8.66 -24.33 10.85
N ARG A 369 -7.97 -24.30 11.99
CA ARG A 369 -7.67 -25.50 12.77
C ARG A 369 -8.90 -26.11 13.47
N ALA A 370 -9.94 -25.31 13.71
CA ALA A 370 -11.15 -25.71 14.41
C ALA A 370 -12.32 -26.02 13.46
N LEU A 371 -12.13 -25.80 12.15
CA LEU A 371 -13.16 -26.09 11.15
C LEU A 371 -13.47 -27.59 11.09
N PRO A 372 -14.75 -27.96 10.87
CA PRO A 372 -15.09 -29.35 10.56
C PRO A 372 -14.46 -29.78 9.22
N PRO A 373 -14.28 -31.09 8.99
CA PRO A 373 -13.83 -31.60 7.70
C PRO A 373 -14.69 -31.09 6.54
N GLY A 374 -14.04 -30.53 5.52
CA GLY A 374 -14.72 -29.91 4.36
C GLY A 374 -15.23 -28.49 4.62
N GLY A 375 -15.03 -27.94 5.82
CA GLY A 375 -15.29 -26.53 6.11
C GLY A 375 -14.36 -25.61 5.32
N ARG A 376 -14.88 -24.45 4.91
CA ARG A 376 -14.13 -23.46 4.12
C ARG A 376 -14.14 -22.10 4.82
N LEU A 377 -12.98 -21.46 4.89
CA LEU A 377 -12.79 -20.11 5.38
C LEU A 377 -12.40 -19.19 4.24
N LEU A 378 -13.17 -18.13 4.03
CA LEU A 378 -12.79 -17.00 3.19
C LEU A 378 -12.36 -15.88 4.11
N THR A 379 -11.14 -15.38 3.94
CA THR A 379 -10.60 -14.29 4.74
C THR A 379 -10.23 -13.12 3.84
N VAL A 380 -10.56 -11.90 4.28
CA VAL A 380 -10.43 -10.68 3.48
C VAL A 380 -9.44 -9.74 4.15
N GLU A 381 -8.39 -9.36 3.44
CA GLU A 381 -7.43 -8.36 3.85
C GLU A 381 -7.31 -7.27 2.80
N TRP A 382 -7.39 -6.01 3.22
CA TRP A 382 -7.35 -4.87 2.30
C TRP A 382 -5.92 -4.40 2.02
N ASP A 383 -4.99 -4.62 2.96
CA ASP A 383 -3.58 -4.26 2.80
C ASP A 383 -2.80 -5.41 2.14
N PRO A 384 -2.31 -5.26 0.90
CA PRO A 384 -1.59 -6.33 0.20
C PRO A 384 -0.34 -6.81 0.91
N ARG A 385 0.34 -5.94 1.69
CA ARG A 385 1.53 -6.34 2.45
C ARG A 385 1.17 -7.26 3.60
N MET A 386 0.09 -6.92 4.31
CA MET A 386 -0.42 -7.76 5.40
C MET A 386 -0.97 -9.07 4.85
N ALA A 387 -1.68 -9.03 3.73
CA ALA A 387 -2.14 -10.22 3.02
C ALA A 387 -0.97 -11.14 2.64
N ALA A 388 0.14 -10.59 2.12
CA ALA A 388 1.32 -11.39 1.80
C ALA A 388 1.94 -12.08 3.04
N VAL A 389 1.94 -11.42 4.20
CA VAL A 389 2.37 -12.05 5.47
C VAL A 389 1.39 -13.13 5.91
N ALA A 390 0.10 -12.85 5.87
CA ALA A 390 -0.95 -13.80 6.23
C ALA A 390 -0.90 -15.04 5.35
N GLU A 391 -0.79 -14.88 4.03
CA GLU A 391 -0.66 -15.98 3.07
C GLU A 391 0.52 -16.88 3.44
N LYS A 392 1.70 -16.28 3.68
CA LYS A 392 2.88 -17.05 4.09
C LYS A 392 2.64 -17.81 5.40
N LEU A 393 1.98 -17.19 6.39
CA LEU A 393 1.67 -17.84 7.66
C LEU A 393 0.65 -18.99 7.50
N ILE A 394 -0.39 -18.78 6.70
CA ILE A 394 -1.44 -19.78 6.41
C ILE A 394 -0.82 -21.00 5.72
N ARG A 395 0.03 -20.79 4.72
CA ARG A 395 0.72 -21.88 4.01
C ARG A 395 1.76 -22.57 4.90
N LEU A 396 2.49 -21.81 5.73
CA LEU A 396 3.40 -22.38 6.72
C LEU A 396 2.66 -23.29 7.72
N ALA A 397 1.42 -22.95 8.08
CA ALA A 397 0.57 -23.76 8.95
C ALA A 397 -0.01 -25.01 8.26
N GLY A 398 0.20 -25.19 6.95
CA GLY A 398 -0.21 -26.37 6.20
C GLY A 398 -1.63 -26.31 5.63
N PHE A 399 -2.31 -25.15 5.67
CA PHE A 399 -3.63 -25.00 5.06
C PHE A 399 -3.49 -24.71 3.57
N ASP A 400 -4.33 -25.35 2.75
CA ASP A 400 -4.40 -25.13 1.30
C ASP A 400 -5.43 -24.05 0.92
N GLU A 401 -5.43 -23.63 -0.35
CA GLU A 401 -6.36 -22.61 -0.87
C GLU A 401 -7.82 -23.06 -0.84
N ARG A 402 -8.07 -24.38 -0.78
CA ARG A 402 -9.43 -24.93 -0.71
C ARG A 402 -10.04 -24.74 0.67
N THR A 403 -9.23 -24.89 1.70
CA THR A 403 -9.63 -24.73 3.10
C THR A 403 -9.63 -23.27 3.51
N VAL A 404 -8.58 -22.52 3.14
CA VAL A 404 -8.40 -21.11 3.48
C VAL A 404 -8.07 -20.31 2.22
N GLU A 405 -9.05 -19.52 1.78
CA GLU A 405 -8.91 -18.61 0.66
C GLU A 405 -8.76 -17.17 1.15
N LEU A 406 -7.60 -16.57 0.83
CA LEU A 406 -7.29 -15.19 1.16
C LEU A 406 -7.64 -14.28 -0.02
N ILE A 407 -8.44 -13.26 0.24
CA ILE A 407 -8.89 -12.28 -0.76
C ILE A 407 -8.27 -10.92 -0.42
N VAL A 408 -7.49 -10.38 -1.36
CA VAL A 408 -6.88 -9.06 -1.24
C VAL A 408 -7.84 -7.99 -1.77
N SER A 409 -8.69 -7.44 -0.91
CA SER A 409 -9.72 -6.47 -1.28
C SER A 409 -10.24 -5.72 -0.06
N SER A 410 -10.90 -4.59 -0.27
CA SER A 410 -11.72 -3.98 0.78
C SER A 410 -12.98 -4.82 1.05
N SER A 411 -13.50 -4.77 2.28
CA SER A 411 -14.73 -5.47 2.65
C SER A 411 -15.96 -4.95 1.89
N GLU A 412 -16.01 -3.65 1.60
CA GLU A 412 -17.10 -3.02 0.87
C GLU A 412 -17.18 -3.45 -0.61
N GLU A 413 -16.04 -3.74 -1.22
CA GLU A 413 -15.98 -4.22 -2.62
C GLU A 413 -16.22 -5.74 -2.71
N VAL A 414 -15.75 -6.50 -1.72
CA VAL A 414 -15.83 -7.97 -1.79
C VAL A 414 -17.22 -8.50 -1.43
N ILE A 415 -17.90 -7.92 -0.42
CA ILE A 415 -19.18 -8.46 0.09
C ILE A 415 -20.23 -8.62 -1.02
N PRO A 416 -20.44 -7.64 -1.92
CA PRO A 416 -21.38 -7.78 -3.03
C PRO A 416 -21.03 -8.91 -4.02
N CYS A 417 -19.75 -9.27 -4.11
CA CYS A 417 -19.22 -10.24 -5.07
C CYS A 417 -19.04 -11.65 -4.48
N LEU A 418 -19.22 -11.83 -3.16
CA LEU A 418 -18.96 -13.11 -2.47
C LEU A 418 -19.71 -14.30 -3.09
N ARG A 419 -20.98 -14.12 -3.49
CA ARG A 419 -21.76 -15.18 -4.14
C ARG A 419 -21.26 -15.52 -5.54
N THR A 420 -21.01 -14.50 -6.36
CA THR A 420 -20.76 -14.66 -7.79
C THR A 420 -19.32 -15.02 -8.10
N GLN A 421 -18.36 -14.39 -7.43
CA GLN A 421 -16.93 -14.55 -7.70
C GLN A 421 -16.28 -15.62 -6.83
N TYR A 422 -16.70 -15.75 -5.57
CA TYR A 422 -16.04 -16.61 -4.57
C TYR A 422 -16.90 -17.79 -4.11
N GLN A 423 -18.06 -18.00 -4.76
CA GLN A 423 -19.02 -19.09 -4.51
C GLN A 423 -19.47 -19.22 -3.05
N LEU A 424 -19.40 -18.13 -2.27
CA LEU A 424 -19.89 -18.08 -0.90
C LEU A 424 -21.36 -17.68 -0.90
N ASN A 425 -22.25 -18.69 -0.98
CA ASN A 425 -23.69 -18.47 -1.00
C ASN A 425 -24.24 -17.90 0.33
N ARG A 426 -23.72 -18.44 1.44
CA ARG A 426 -24.09 -18.14 2.82
C ARG A 426 -22.84 -18.29 3.68
N ALA A 427 -22.78 -17.54 4.78
CA ALA A 427 -21.74 -17.65 5.80
C ALA A 427 -22.39 -18.05 7.12
N ASP A 428 -22.14 -19.28 7.58
CA ASP A 428 -22.67 -19.79 8.85
C ASP A 428 -22.06 -19.06 10.05
N MET A 429 -20.82 -18.60 9.88
CA MET A 429 -20.13 -17.76 10.83
C MET A 429 -19.41 -16.61 10.13
N VAL A 430 -19.44 -15.43 10.74
CA VAL A 430 -18.70 -14.25 10.28
C VAL A 430 -17.85 -13.70 11.42
N LEU A 431 -16.57 -13.45 11.15
CA LEU A 431 -15.68 -12.73 12.06
C LEU A 431 -15.42 -11.31 11.54
N LEU A 432 -15.78 -10.30 12.32
CA LEU A 432 -15.40 -8.91 12.11
C LEU A 432 -14.17 -8.61 12.97
N ALA A 433 -12.99 -8.56 12.34
CA ALA A 433 -11.70 -8.32 13.00
C ALA A 433 -10.91 -7.15 12.40
N HIS A 434 -11.46 -6.48 11.38
CA HIS A 434 -10.91 -5.25 10.80
C HIS A 434 -11.31 -4.00 11.63
N ARG A 435 -11.24 -2.81 11.03
CA ARG A 435 -11.56 -1.51 11.65
C ARG A 435 -13.01 -1.47 12.22
N PRO A 436 -13.22 -1.31 13.54
CA PRO A 436 -14.55 -1.32 14.17
C PRO A 436 -15.55 -0.29 13.63
N ARG A 437 -15.07 0.81 13.04
CA ARG A 437 -15.91 1.84 12.40
C ARG A 437 -16.67 1.32 11.19
N CYS A 438 -16.18 0.27 10.54
CA CYS A 438 -16.76 -0.33 9.34
C CYS A 438 -17.78 -1.44 9.68
N TYR A 439 -17.81 -1.96 10.91
CA TYR A 439 -18.62 -3.12 11.29
C TYR A 439 -20.11 -2.93 11.02
N LEU A 440 -20.66 -1.74 11.27
CA LEU A 440 -22.07 -1.47 10.99
C LEU A 440 -22.37 -1.56 9.49
N ARG A 441 -21.54 -0.92 8.65
CA ARG A 441 -21.70 -0.95 7.20
C ARG A 441 -21.62 -2.39 6.69
N ASP A 442 -20.60 -3.13 7.13
CA ASP A 442 -20.35 -4.48 6.63
C ASP A 442 -21.44 -5.45 7.10
N LEU A 443 -21.94 -5.31 8.34
CA LEU A 443 -23.10 -6.06 8.81
C LEU A 443 -24.35 -5.80 7.94
N GLN A 444 -24.61 -4.53 7.60
CA GLN A 444 -25.73 -4.14 6.73
C GLN A 444 -25.57 -4.67 5.31
N LEU A 445 -24.35 -4.70 4.77
CA LEU A 445 -24.07 -5.30 3.46
C LEU A 445 -24.32 -6.82 3.47
N LEU A 446 -23.86 -7.51 4.52
CA LEU A 446 -24.11 -8.96 4.67
C LEU A 446 -25.61 -9.28 4.72
N GLU A 447 -26.39 -8.45 5.38
CA GLU A 447 -27.85 -8.55 5.41
C GLU A 447 -28.48 -8.25 4.03
N ALA A 448 -28.09 -7.14 3.39
CA ALA A 448 -28.64 -6.70 2.11
C ALA A 448 -28.38 -7.73 1.00
N HIS A 449 -27.24 -8.41 1.04
CA HIS A 449 -26.89 -9.48 0.10
C HIS A 449 -27.37 -10.87 0.55
N ALA A 450 -28.16 -10.95 1.63
CA ALA A 450 -28.71 -12.19 2.17
C ALA A 450 -27.64 -13.28 2.41
N LEU A 451 -26.47 -12.88 2.91
CA LEU A 451 -25.34 -13.77 3.16
C LEU A 451 -25.44 -14.49 4.50
N LEU A 452 -26.31 -14.02 5.41
CA LEU A 452 -26.49 -14.62 6.74
C LEU A 452 -27.72 -15.55 6.74
N PRO A 453 -27.56 -16.88 6.90
CA PRO A 453 -28.66 -17.78 7.21
C PRO A 453 -29.21 -17.53 8.62
N ALA A 454 -30.50 -17.84 8.84
CA ALA A 454 -31.04 -17.87 10.20
C ALA A 454 -30.22 -18.83 11.08
N GLY A 455 -29.81 -18.37 12.26
CA GLY A 455 -28.89 -19.07 13.15
C GLY A 455 -27.42 -18.72 12.95
N ALA A 456 -27.05 -17.96 11.89
CA ALA A 456 -25.68 -17.55 11.66
C ALA A 456 -25.09 -16.78 12.86
N THR A 457 -23.81 -17.01 13.13
CA THR A 457 -23.10 -16.35 14.23
C THR A 457 -22.18 -15.27 13.68
N VAL A 458 -22.40 -14.02 14.05
CA VAL A 458 -21.46 -12.92 13.78
C VAL A 458 -20.68 -12.63 15.05
N LEU A 459 -19.36 -12.77 14.99
CA LEU A 459 -18.44 -12.42 16.07
C LEU A 459 -17.72 -11.13 15.69
N ALA A 460 -17.69 -10.15 16.59
CA ALA A 460 -17.01 -8.88 16.36
C ALA A 460 -16.02 -8.60 17.48
N ASP A 461 -14.76 -8.41 17.12
CA ASP A 461 -13.68 -8.11 18.06
C ASP A 461 -13.60 -6.61 18.40
N HIS A 462 -12.95 -6.25 19.50
CA HIS A 462 -12.65 -4.86 19.84
C HIS A 462 -13.86 -3.92 19.94
N VAL A 463 -15.02 -4.46 20.33
CA VAL A 463 -16.28 -3.69 20.34
C VAL A 463 -16.38 -2.70 21.50
N LEU A 464 -15.51 -2.83 22.51
CA LEU A 464 -15.40 -1.88 23.63
C LEU A 464 -14.17 -0.98 23.50
N PHE A 465 -13.02 -1.50 23.07
CA PHE A 465 -11.83 -0.71 22.83
C PHE A 465 -11.07 -1.19 21.57
N PRO A 466 -10.85 -0.34 20.55
CA PRO A 466 -11.22 1.08 20.45
C PRO A 466 -12.73 1.37 20.34
N GLY A 467 -13.57 0.35 20.11
CA GLY A 467 -15.02 0.44 20.27
C GLY A 467 -15.84 0.51 18.98
N ALA A 468 -17.02 -0.11 19.01
CA ALA A 468 -17.98 -0.17 17.90
C ALA A 468 -19.41 0.23 18.34
N PRO A 469 -19.63 1.46 18.87
CA PRO A 469 -20.89 1.81 19.53
C PRO A 469 -22.10 1.78 18.59
N ARG A 470 -21.96 2.28 17.35
CA ARG A 470 -23.04 2.28 16.35
C ARG A 470 -23.44 0.87 15.93
N PHE A 471 -22.45 -0.01 15.78
CA PHE A 471 -22.68 -1.43 15.49
C PHE A 471 -23.44 -2.11 16.64
N LEU A 472 -23.00 -1.94 17.88
CA LEU A 472 -23.67 -2.52 19.06
C LEU A 472 -25.09 -1.98 19.25
N GLN A 473 -25.28 -0.68 19.06
CA GLN A 473 -26.59 -0.05 19.16
C GLN A 473 -27.55 -0.64 18.12
N TYR A 474 -27.10 -0.71 16.86
CA TYR A 474 -27.88 -1.28 15.77
C TYR A 474 -28.24 -2.75 16.00
N ALA A 475 -27.26 -3.59 16.36
CA ALA A 475 -27.48 -5.00 16.59
C ALA A 475 -28.51 -5.26 17.70
N LYS A 476 -28.56 -4.40 18.73
CA LYS A 476 -29.56 -4.47 19.80
C LYS A 476 -30.93 -3.95 19.40
N SER A 477 -30.99 -2.91 18.56
CA SER A 477 -32.25 -2.22 18.25
C SER A 477 -32.99 -2.78 17.04
N CYS A 478 -32.32 -3.45 16.11
CA CYS A 478 -32.91 -3.83 14.83
C CYS A 478 -33.79 -5.09 14.88
N GLY A 479 -33.92 -5.76 16.03
CA GLY A 479 -34.79 -6.93 16.22
C GLY A 479 -34.33 -8.23 15.52
N ARG A 480 -33.23 -8.20 14.76
CA ARG A 480 -32.75 -9.33 13.94
C ARG A 480 -31.59 -10.12 14.56
N TYR A 481 -31.12 -9.73 15.75
CA TYR A 481 -30.01 -10.40 16.42
C TYR A 481 -30.28 -10.63 17.90
N ARG A 482 -29.91 -11.82 18.37
CA ARG A 482 -29.65 -12.06 19.79
C ARG A 482 -28.20 -11.69 20.09
N CYS A 483 -28.00 -10.68 20.93
CA CYS A 483 -26.67 -10.16 21.25
C CYS A 483 -26.17 -10.72 22.60
N ARG A 484 -24.94 -11.21 22.63
CA ARG A 484 -24.19 -11.54 23.85
C ARG A 484 -22.83 -10.84 23.80
N LEU A 485 -22.46 -10.16 24.88
CA LEU A 485 -21.17 -9.48 24.99
C LEU A 485 -20.27 -10.24 25.97
N HIS A 486 -19.13 -10.72 25.48
CA HIS A 486 -18.10 -11.36 26.28
C HIS A 486 -17.08 -10.29 26.69
N HIS A 487 -17.05 -9.96 27.98
CA HIS A 487 -16.12 -8.96 28.50
C HIS A 487 -14.75 -9.58 28.73
N THR A 488 -13.72 -8.96 28.18
CA THR A 488 -12.33 -9.40 28.29
C THR A 488 -11.41 -8.21 28.54
N GLY A 489 -10.11 -8.44 28.61
CA GLY A 489 -9.10 -7.39 28.49
C GLY A 489 -8.47 -7.38 27.11
N LEU A 490 -7.71 -6.32 26.80
CA LEU A 490 -6.77 -6.36 25.69
C LEU A 490 -5.66 -7.39 25.98
N PRO A 491 -5.15 -8.08 24.94
CA PRO A 491 -3.94 -8.91 25.06
C PRO A 491 -2.79 -8.10 25.66
N ASP A 492 -2.00 -8.71 26.54
CA ASP A 492 -0.89 -8.07 27.28
C ASP A 492 -1.28 -6.87 28.19
N PHE A 493 -2.52 -6.40 28.13
CA PHE A 493 -3.05 -5.28 28.90
C PHE A 493 -4.43 -5.59 29.52
N PRO A 494 -4.54 -6.60 30.40
CA PRO A 494 -5.84 -7.06 30.93
C PRO A 494 -6.60 -6.00 31.74
N ALA A 495 -5.91 -4.97 32.24
CA ALA A 495 -6.52 -3.83 32.93
C ALA A 495 -7.31 -2.89 31.99
N ILE A 496 -7.02 -2.92 30.68
CA ILE A 496 -7.78 -2.17 29.67
C ILE A 496 -8.94 -3.07 29.25
N LYS A 497 -10.15 -2.66 29.63
CA LYS A 497 -11.38 -3.39 29.32
C LYS A 497 -11.61 -3.40 27.81
N ASP A 498 -11.86 -4.59 27.28
CA ASP A 498 -12.27 -4.83 25.90
C ASP A 498 -13.40 -5.88 25.88
N GLY A 499 -13.87 -6.28 24.70
CA GLY A 499 -14.80 -7.39 24.60
C GLY A 499 -15.08 -7.82 23.18
N ILE A 500 -15.68 -9.00 23.09
CA ILE A 500 -16.18 -9.60 21.84
C ILE A 500 -17.70 -9.61 21.86
N ALA A 501 -18.33 -9.06 20.83
CA ALA A 501 -19.76 -9.22 20.62
C ALA A 501 -20.04 -10.48 19.81
N GLN A 502 -20.91 -11.33 20.34
CA GLN A 502 -21.49 -12.47 19.66
C GLN A 502 -22.94 -12.14 19.30
N LEU A 503 -23.25 -12.12 18.01
CA LEU A 503 -24.60 -11.94 17.49
C LEU A 503 -25.08 -13.24 16.88
N THR A 504 -26.29 -13.68 17.23
CA THR A 504 -26.97 -14.78 16.52
C THR A 504 -28.08 -14.18 15.67
N TYR A 505 -27.98 -14.34 14.34
CA TYR A 505 -28.95 -13.82 13.40
C TYR A 505 -30.27 -14.60 13.49
N THR A 506 -31.38 -13.93 13.72
CA THR A 506 -32.70 -14.55 13.89
C THR A 506 -33.50 -14.66 12.60
N GLY A 507 -33.04 -14.03 11.52
CA GLY A 507 -33.70 -13.99 10.21
C GLY A 507 -34.06 -12.57 9.75
N PRO A 508 -34.64 -12.43 8.54
CA PRO A 508 -35.24 -11.17 8.11
C PRO A 508 -36.43 -10.87 9.04
N GLY A 509 -36.30 -9.78 9.80
CA GLY A 509 -37.32 -9.33 10.76
C GLY A 509 -38.52 -8.67 10.10
#